data_AF-A0A8J6S7X6-F1
#
_entry.id   AF-A0A8J6S7X6-F1
#
_cell.length_a   1.000
_cell.length_b   1.000
_cell.length_c   1.000
_cell.angle_alpha   90.00
_cell.angle_beta   90.00
_cell.angle_gamma   90.00
#
_symmetry.space_group_name_H-M   'P 1'
#
loop_
_entity.id
_entity.type
_entity.pdbx_description
1 polymer ?
#
loop_
_entity_poly.entity_id
_entity_poly.type
_entity_poly.pdbx_seq_one_letter_code
_entity_poly.pdbx_strand_id
1 'polypeptide(L)' 'MANWQSFRQRDRDIANRLMISESTVKFHINKIVKKLKAQTCCQALHHAIVNGLIQCNLCHLAEA' A
#
# COMPACT_ATOMS: atom_id res chain seq x y z
N MET A 1 -6.23 14.49 13.82
CA MET A 1 -5.29 14.73 12.69
C MET A 1 -4.14 13.74 12.84
N ALA A 2 -4.03 12.74 11.97
CA ALA A 2 -2.98 11.72 12.08
C ALA A 2 -1.61 12.33 11.76
N ASN A 3 -0.63 12.15 12.66
CA ASN A 3 0.75 12.59 12.48
C ASN A 3 1.45 11.69 11.43
N TRP A 4 1.84 12.27 10.31
CA TRP A 4 2.35 11.56 9.12
C TRP A 4 3.84 11.14 9.19
N GLN A 5 4.53 11.38 10.31
CA GLN A 5 5.98 11.16 10.43
C GLN A 5 6.40 9.68 10.31
N SER A 6 5.59 8.73 10.76
CA SER A 6 5.92 7.29 10.72
C SER A 6 5.68 6.61 9.36
N PHE A 7 4.81 7.16 8.50
CA PHE A 7 4.61 6.64 7.13
C PHE A 7 5.72 7.06 6.17
N ARG A 8 6.43 8.17 6.45
CA ARG A 8 7.47 8.72 5.56
C ARG A 8 8.62 7.74 5.30
N GLN A 9 8.96 6.89 6.27
CA GLN A 9 10.06 5.91 6.09
C GLN A 9 9.69 4.86 5.03
N ARG A 10 8.42 4.41 4.98
CA ARG A 10 7.96 3.42 3.98
C ARG A 10 7.95 3.98 2.56
N ASP A 11 7.47 5.21 2.36
CA ASP A 11 7.44 5.81 1.03
C ASP A 11 8.85 5.93 0.43
N ARG A 12 9.84 6.25 1.28
CA ARG A 12 11.25 6.32 0.91
C ARG A 12 11.83 4.96 0.55
N ASP A 13 11.54 3.93 1.33
CA ASP A 13 12.04 2.57 1.04
C ASP A 13 11.48 2.05 -0.28
N ILE A 14 10.21 2.30 -0.56
CA ILE A 14 9.57 1.95 -1.84
C ILE A 14 10.21 2.74 -2.99
N ALA A 15 10.39 4.06 -2.80
CA ALA A 15 11.02 4.94 -3.77
C ALA A 15 12.43 4.45 -4.15
N ASN A 16 13.26 4.13 -3.14
CA ASN A 16 14.61 3.63 -3.34
C ASN A 16 14.62 2.27 -4.07
N ARG A 17 13.77 1.32 -3.65
CA ARG A 17 13.68 -0.01 -4.27
C ARG A 17 13.25 0.04 -5.73
N LEU A 18 12.36 0.98 -6.07
CA LEU A 18 11.81 1.12 -7.41
C LEU A 18 12.54 2.17 -8.27
N MET A 19 13.57 2.83 -7.73
CA MET A 19 14.31 3.93 -8.39
C MET A 19 13.38 5.05 -8.91
N ILE A 20 12.36 5.40 -8.14
CA ILE A 20 11.42 6.50 -8.44
C ILE A 20 11.39 7.50 -7.28
N SER A 21 10.81 8.68 -7.50
CA SER A 21 10.71 9.69 -6.45
C SER A 21 9.67 9.31 -5.37
N GLU A 22 9.88 9.76 -4.12
CA GLU A 22 8.89 9.63 -3.04
C GLU A 22 7.51 10.22 -3.42
N SER A 23 7.50 11.31 -4.22
CA SER A 23 6.26 11.93 -4.68
C SER A 23 5.53 11.07 -5.71
N THR A 24 6.26 10.36 -6.59
CA THR A 24 5.69 9.37 -7.51
C THR A 24 5.03 8.22 -6.74
N VAL A 25 5.67 7.70 -5.69
CA VAL A 25 5.08 6.68 -4.80
C VAL A 25 3.76 7.17 -4.21
N LYS A 26 3.75 8.36 -3.61
CA LYS A 26 2.53 8.96 -3.02
C LYS A 26 1.43 9.16 -4.05
N PHE A 27 1.79 9.60 -5.26
CA PHE A 27 0.83 9.76 -6.35
C PHE A 27 0.16 8.42 -6.71
N HIS A 28 0.93 7.34 -6.82
CA HIS A 28 0.39 6.02 -7.11
C HIS A 28 -0.46 5.46 -5.97
N ILE A 29 -0.04 5.59 -4.71
CA ILE A 29 -0.85 5.18 -3.55
C ILE A 29 -2.19 5.92 -3.55
N ASN A 30 -2.18 7.25 -3.77
CA ASN A 30 -3.41 8.04 -3.85
C ASN A 30 -4.32 7.60 -4.99
N LYS A 31 -3.76 7.25 -6.16
CA LYS A 31 -4.54 6.71 -7.28
C LYS A 31 -5.15 5.35 -6.94
N ILE A 32 -4.41 4.47 -6.26
CA ILE A 32 -4.91 3.14 -5.82
C ILE A 32 -6.06 3.31 -4.84
N VAL A 33 -5.89 4.14 -3.80
CA VAL A 33 -6.93 4.43 -2.81
C VAL A 33 -8.21 4.95 -3.49
N LYS A 34 -8.07 5.89 -4.44
CA LYS A 34 -9.22 6.41 -5.22
C LYS A 34 -9.87 5.34 -6.09
N LYS A 35 -9.09 4.53 -6.81
CA LYS A 35 -9.62 3.45 -7.67
C LYS A 35 -10.39 2.40 -6.88
N LEU A 36 -9.90 2.07 -5.68
CA LEU A 36 -10.53 1.12 -4.77
C LEU A 36 -11.62 1.74 -3.87
N LYS A 37 -11.94 3.04 -4.07
CA LYS A 37 -12.91 3.79 -3.26
C LYS A 37 -12.67 3.67 -1.74
N ALA A 38 -11.41 3.52 -1.34
CA ALA A 38 -11.01 3.40 0.05
C ALA A 38 -10.74 4.78 0.68
N GLN A 39 -10.81 4.89 2.00
CA GLN A 39 -10.46 6.12 2.72
C GLN A 39 -8.99 6.15 3.16
N THR A 40 -8.37 4.99 3.35
CA THR A 40 -6.99 4.86 3.83
C THR A 40 -6.22 3.81 3.04
N CYS A 41 -4.88 3.89 3.07
CA CYS A 41 -4.01 2.88 2.46
C CYS A 41 -4.24 1.48 3.05
N CYS A 42 -4.51 1.37 4.36
CA CYS A 42 -4.81 0.09 5.01
C CYS A 42 -6.13 -0.52 4.49
N GLN A 43 -7.17 0.28 4.30
CA GLN A 43 -8.42 -0.18 3.70
C GLN A 43 -8.21 -0.62 2.24
N ALA A 44 -7.44 0.13 1.47
CA ALA A 44 -7.08 -0.23 0.10
C ALA A 44 -6.31 -1.56 0.06
N LEU A 45 -5.37 -1.77 0.98
CA LEU A 45 -4.60 -3.02 1.10
C LEU A 45 -5.51 -4.20 1.47
N HIS A 46 -6.36 -4.04 2.48
CA HIS A 46 -7.34 -5.06 2.87
C HIS A 46 -8.26 -5.43 1.69
N HIS A 47 -8.80 -4.43 1.00
CA HIS A 47 -9.62 -4.64 -0.20
C HIS A 47 -8.84 -5.41 -1.27
N ALA A 48 -7.58 -5.06 -1.52
CA ALA A 48 -6.75 -5.74 -2.50
C ALA A 48 -6.47 -7.21 -2.15
N ILE A 49 -6.28 -7.53 -0.87
CA ILE A 49 -6.07 -8.90 -0.40
C ILE A 49 -7.36 -9.73 -0.51
N VAL A 50 -8.46 -9.24 0.06
CA VAL A 50 -9.74 -9.98 0.09
C VAL A 50 -10.31 -10.24 -1.31
N ASN A 51 -10.06 -9.33 -2.26
CA ASN A 51 -10.49 -9.49 -3.64
C ASN A 51 -9.43 -10.17 -4.53
N GLY A 52 -8.33 -10.69 -3.96
CA GLY A 52 -7.30 -11.42 -4.72
C GLY A 52 -6.52 -10.57 -5.72
N LEU A 53 -6.49 -9.24 -5.57
CA LEU A 53 -5.74 -8.32 -6.44
C LEU A 53 -4.23 -8.35 -6.16
N ILE A 54 -3.84 -8.76 -4.95
CA ILE A 54 -2.45 -8.95 -4.54
C ILE A 54 -2.36 -10.31 -3.86
N GLN A 55 -1.40 -11.13 -4.30
CA GLN A 55 -1.09 -12.38 -3.61
C GLN A 55 -0.47 -12.09 -2.25
N CYS A 56 -1.14 -12.54 -1.19
CA CYS A 56 -0.53 -12.64 0.13
C CYS A 56 0.09 -14.03 0.25
N ASN A 57 1.41 -14.15 0.07
CA ASN A 57 2.07 -15.46 0.19
C ASN A 57 2.08 -16.01 1.64
N LEU A 58 1.60 -15.23 2.61
CA LEU A 58 1.44 -15.66 4.01
C LEU A 58 0.11 -16.38 4.28
N CYS A 59 -0.92 -16.24 3.44
CA CYS A 59 -2.21 -16.90 3.69
C CYS A 59 -2.25 -18.38 3.27
N HIS A 60 -1.29 -18.86 2.47
CA HIS A 60 -1.20 -20.28 2.10
C HIS A 60 -0.48 -21.15 3.15
N LEU A 61 0.07 -20.55 4.22
CA LEU A 61 0.70 -21.29 5.33
C LEU A 61 -0.22 -21.41 6.56
N ALA A 62 -1.44 -20.86 6.50
CA ALA A 62 -2.42 -20.93 7.59
C ALA A 62 -3.41 -22.10 7.43
N GLU A 63 -3.28 -22.90 6.37
CA GLU A 63 -4.13 -24.07 6.08
C GLU A 63 -3.30 -25.37 5.90
N ALA A 64 -2.08 -25.43 6.43
CA ALA A 64 -1.21 -26.62 6.41
C ALA A 64 -0.99 -27.19 7.81
#